data_AF-C9Y8E9-F1
#
_entry.id   AF-C9Y8E9-F1
#
_cell.length_a   1.000
_cell.length_b   1.000
_cell.length_c   1.000
_cell.angle_alpha   90.00
_cell.angle_beta   90.00
_cell.angle_gamma   90.00
#
_symmetry.space_group_name_H-M   'P 1'
#
loop_
_entity.id
_entity.type
_entity.pdbx_description
1 polymer ?
#
loop_
_entity_poly.entity_id
_entity_poly.type
_entity_poly.pdbx_seq_one_letter_code
_entity_poly.pdbx_strand_id
1 'polypeptide(L)'
;MEEALEGQAAGFATTVELAPADAFGEYNEGLLQTIPKTQFPPGVKVGGQLEGRAEDGQTIVFTVVKIKGPEVHLDGNHPLAGKTLRFALKVLEVRVASEEEIAHGHVHGAHGHHH
;
A
#
# COMPACT_ATOMS: atom_id res chain seq x y z
N MET A 1 7.06 4.86 -11.20
CA MET A 1 6.87 3.61 -11.99
C MET A 1 6.33 3.89 -13.39
N GLU A 2 5.24 4.65 -13.50
CA GLU A 2 4.59 4.97 -14.80
C GLU A 2 5.55 5.63 -15.79
N GLU A 3 6.40 6.57 -15.34
CA GLU A 3 7.43 7.21 -16.17
C GLU A 3 8.36 6.20 -16.87
N ALA A 4 8.72 5.11 -16.19
CA ALA A 4 9.60 4.09 -16.76
C ALA A 4 8.93 3.22 -17.84
N LEU A 5 7.60 3.26 -17.94
CA LEU A 5 6.82 2.54 -18.94
C LEU A 5 6.28 3.46 -20.06
N GLU A 6 6.43 4.78 -19.91
CA GLU A 6 5.95 5.75 -20.88
C GLU A 6 6.62 5.56 -22.25
N GLY A 7 5.81 5.49 -23.30
CA GLY A 7 6.28 5.31 -24.69
C GLY A 7 6.85 3.93 -25.02
N GLN A 8 6.83 2.97 -24.10
CA GLN A 8 7.38 1.64 -24.32
C GLN A 8 6.37 0.70 -24.99
N ALA A 9 6.88 -0.20 -25.84
CA ALA A 9 6.07 -1.16 -26.57
C ALA A 9 5.99 -2.53 -25.87
N ALA A 10 5.04 -3.37 -26.31
CA ALA A 10 4.95 -4.76 -25.89
C ALA A 10 6.29 -5.49 -26.10
N GLY A 11 6.70 -6.27 -25.11
CA GLY A 11 7.99 -6.96 -25.09
C GLY A 11 9.12 -6.18 -24.41
N PHE A 12 8.97 -4.88 -24.15
CA PHE A 12 9.92 -4.11 -23.35
C PHE A 12 10.06 -4.70 -21.95
N ALA A 13 11.30 -4.85 -21.49
CA ALA A 13 11.60 -5.31 -20.14
C ALA A 13 12.62 -4.36 -19.51
N THR A 14 12.38 -3.97 -18.26
CA THR A 14 13.27 -3.09 -17.52
C THR A 14 13.26 -3.45 -16.06
N THR A 15 14.20 -2.89 -15.30
CA THR A 15 14.17 -2.94 -13.85
C THR A 15 14.14 -1.52 -13.32
N VAL A 16 13.15 -1.24 -12.49
CA VAL A 16 12.98 0.07 -11.86
C VAL A 16 13.26 -0.07 -10.38
N GLU A 17 14.02 0.88 -9.84
CA GLU A 17 14.20 1.03 -8.40
C GLU A 17 13.40 2.25 -7.95
N LEU A 18 12.54 2.06 -6.96
CA LEU A 18 11.73 3.12 -6.37
C LEU A 18 12.24 3.36 -4.95
N ALA A 19 12.63 4.61 -4.68
CA ALA A 19 12.84 5.06 -3.32
C ALA A 19 11.51 4.99 -2.54
N PRO A 20 11.53 4.91 -1.19
CA PRO A 20 10.29 4.80 -0.43
C PRO A 20 9.33 5.97 -0.70
N ALA A 21 9.85 7.19 -0.83
CA ALA A 21 9.10 8.39 -1.21
C ALA A 21 8.32 8.26 -2.55
N ASP A 22 8.81 7.46 -3.49
CA ASP A 22 8.19 7.22 -4.81
C ASP A 22 7.35 5.94 -4.85
N ALA A 23 7.18 5.26 -3.71
CA ALA A 23 6.48 3.99 -3.59
C ALA A 23 5.40 4.03 -2.50
N PHE A 24 5.72 3.56 -1.29
CA PHE A 24 4.76 3.44 -0.17
C PHE A 24 5.00 4.45 0.94
N GLY A 25 5.81 5.47 0.67
CA GLY A 25 6.19 6.50 1.62
C GLY A 25 7.39 6.14 2.48
N GLU A 26 7.93 7.15 3.15
CA GLU A 26 8.94 7.00 4.19
C GLU A 26 8.34 6.32 5.42
N TYR A 27 9.19 5.63 6.19
CA TYR A 27 8.78 5.10 7.48
C TYR A 27 8.59 6.26 8.47
N ASN A 28 7.39 6.38 9.03
CA ASN A 28 7.04 7.44 9.95
C ASN A 28 6.91 6.89 11.38
N GLU A 29 7.86 7.26 12.24
CA GLU A 29 7.83 6.90 13.67
C GLU A 29 6.64 7.50 14.42
N GLY A 30 6.04 8.59 13.92
CA GLY A 30 4.81 9.17 14.47
C GLY A 30 3.57 8.29 14.27
N LEU A 31 3.63 7.28 13.40
CA LEU A 31 2.59 6.27 13.22
C LEU A 31 2.80 5.05 14.13
N LEU A 32 3.80 5.08 15.02
CA LEU A 32 3.95 4.10 16.08
C LEU A 32 3.12 4.51 17.29
N GLN A 33 2.30 3.58 17.77
CA GLN A 33 1.51 3.79 18.98
C GLN A 33 1.74 2.68 19.99
N THR A 34 1.72 3.04 21.27
CA THR A 34 1.74 2.07 22.36
C THR A 34 0.46 2.24 23.16
N ILE A 35 -0.35 1.19 23.20
CA ILE A 35 -1.65 1.19 23.86
C ILE A 35 -1.67 0.09 24.93
N PRO A 36 -2.25 0.33 26.11
CA PRO A 36 -2.43 -0.71 27.11
C PRO A 36 -3.26 -1.87 26.58
N LYS A 37 -2.81 -3.11 26.84
CA LYS A 37 -3.50 -4.34 26.43
C LYS A 37 -4.94 -4.42 26.95
N THR A 38 -5.24 -3.75 28.07
CA THR A 38 -6.58 -3.66 28.66
C THR A 38 -7.60 -2.91 27.81
N GLN A 39 -7.15 -2.08 26.86
CA GLN A 39 -8.03 -1.38 25.91
C GLN A 39 -8.41 -2.26 24.71
N PHE A 40 -7.77 -3.42 24.55
CA PHE A 40 -8.08 -4.35 23.47
C PHE A 40 -9.11 -5.38 23.92
N PRO A 41 -9.98 -5.84 22.99
CA PRO A 41 -10.79 -7.02 23.25
C PRO A 41 -9.90 -8.24 23.51
N PRO A 42 -10.40 -9.26 24.23
CA PRO A 42 -9.68 -10.50 24.45
C PRO A 42 -9.31 -11.14 23.10
N GLY A 43 -8.07 -11.64 22.99
CA GLY A 43 -7.57 -12.30 21.77
C GLY A 43 -6.64 -11.46 20.89
N VAL A 44 -6.20 -10.28 21.34
CA VAL A 44 -5.15 -9.52 20.62
C VAL A 44 -3.90 -10.37 20.38
N LYS A 45 -3.41 -10.34 19.13
CA LYS A 45 -2.24 -11.10 18.67
C LYS A 45 -1.40 -10.26 17.73
N VAL A 46 -0.10 -10.54 17.69
CA VAL A 46 0.82 -9.95 16.70
C VAL A 46 0.32 -10.28 15.29
N GLY A 47 0.38 -9.29 14.40
CA GLY A 47 -0.18 -9.34 13.05
C GLY A 47 -1.68 -9.03 12.97
N GLY A 48 -2.38 -8.85 14.11
CA GLY A 48 -3.75 -8.34 14.11
C GLY A 48 -3.81 -6.89 13.61
N GLN A 49 -4.90 -6.53 12.94
CA GLN A 49 -5.13 -5.18 12.40
C GLN A 49 -6.30 -4.49 13.10
N LEU A 50 -6.22 -3.17 13.19
CA LEU A 50 -7.19 -2.31 13.90
C LEU A 50 -7.37 -1.04 13.09
N GLU A 51 -8.60 -0.56 12.96
CA GLU A 51 -8.87 0.75 12.36
C GLU A 51 -8.78 1.82 13.45
N GLY A 52 -7.93 2.81 13.22
CA GLY A 52 -7.81 4.02 14.01
C GLY A 52 -8.11 5.26 13.16
N ARG A 53 -8.01 6.43 13.78
CA ARG A 53 -8.20 7.71 13.10
C ARG A 53 -6.93 8.54 13.25
N ALA A 54 -6.36 8.98 12.14
CA ALA A 54 -5.23 9.91 12.13
C ALA A 54 -5.69 11.31 12.52
N GLU A 55 -4.73 12.20 12.84
CA GLU A 55 -5.01 13.57 13.28
C GLU A 55 -5.73 14.41 12.21
N ASP A 56 -5.54 14.07 10.94
CA ASP A 56 -6.21 14.69 9.79
C ASP A 56 -7.65 14.15 9.56
N GLY A 57 -8.12 13.24 10.42
CA GLY A 57 -9.44 12.66 10.36
C GLY A 57 -9.57 11.44 9.44
N GLN A 58 -8.51 11.06 8.73
CA GLN A 58 -8.48 9.86 7.88
C GLN A 58 -8.46 8.58 8.72
N THR A 59 -9.09 7.53 8.21
CA THR A 59 -8.99 6.19 8.81
C THR A 59 -7.62 5.62 8.48
N ILE A 60 -6.89 5.19 9.50
CA ILE A 60 -5.59 4.52 9.36
C ILE A 60 -5.68 3.12 9.95
N VAL A 61 -5.09 2.14 9.26
CA VAL A 61 -5.02 0.77 9.77
C VAL A 61 -3.72 0.57 10.53
N PHE A 62 -3.83 0.25 11.80
CA PHE A 62 -2.71 -0.12 12.66
C PHE A 62 -2.54 -1.64 12.71
N THR A 63 -1.30 -2.09 12.63
CA THR A 63 -0.94 -3.51 12.80
C THR A 63 -0.26 -3.71 14.14
N VAL A 64 -0.67 -4.74 14.89
CA VAL A 64 0.01 -5.14 16.13
C VAL A 64 1.37 -5.74 15.80
N VAL A 65 2.44 -5.00 16.04
CA VAL A 65 3.81 -5.45 15.74
C VAL A 65 4.45 -6.18 16.93
N LYS A 66 4.05 -5.84 18.16
CA LYS A 66 4.64 -6.45 19.36
C LYS A 66 3.70 -6.36 20.55
N ILE A 67 3.71 -7.39 21.40
CA ILE A 67 3.03 -7.39 22.70
C ILE A 67 4.09 -7.62 23.77
N LYS A 68 4.22 -6.68 24.72
CA LYS A 68 5.21 -6.73 25.80
C LYS A 68 4.50 -6.56 27.15
N GLY A 69 4.19 -7.68 27.79
CA GLY A 69 3.49 -7.67 29.08
C GLY A 69 2.13 -6.94 28.97
N PRO A 70 1.94 -5.80 29.68
CA PRO A 70 0.70 -5.02 29.62
C PRO A 70 0.62 -4.07 28.41
N GLU A 71 1.66 -3.94 27.60
CA GLU A 71 1.73 -2.98 26.48
C GLU A 71 1.58 -3.67 25.13
N VAL A 72 0.85 -3.05 24.21
CA VAL A 72 0.71 -3.46 22.82
C VAL A 72 1.26 -2.35 21.93
N HIS A 73 2.24 -2.69 21.10
CA HIS A 73 2.84 -1.79 20.13
C HIS A 73 2.15 -1.98 18.78
N LEU A 74 1.74 -0.85 18.21
CA LEU A 74 1.04 -0.73 16.95
C LEU A 74 1.89 0.03 15.96
N ASP A 75 1.78 -0.34 14.69
CA ASP A 75 2.41 0.34 13.57
C ASP A 75 1.36 0.65 12.50
N GLY A 76 1.15 1.94 12.24
CA GLY A 76 0.25 2.45 11.21
C GLY A 76 0.91 2.63 9.84
N ASN A 77 2.21 2.39 9.72
CA ASN A 77 2.91 2.49 8.45
C ASN A 77 2.43 1.41 7.48
N HIS A 78 2.49 1.73 6.17
CA HIS A 78 2.33 0.70 5.15
C HIS A 78 3.42 -0.39 5.36
N PRO A 79 3.13 -1.69 5.18
CA PRO A 79 4.11 -2.77 5.40
C PRO A 79 5.43 -2.64 4.62
N LEU A 80 5.41 -1.88 3.53
CA LEU A 80 6.55 -1.59 2.67
C LEU A 80 7.11 -0.16 2.82
N ALA A 81 6.60 0.65 3.75
CA ALA A 81 7.10 1.99 4.01
C ALA A 81 8.59 1.96 4.43
N GLY A 82 9.34 2.97 3.99
CA GLY A 82 10.78 3.07 4.22
C GLY A 82 11.64 2.03 3.49
N LYS A 83 11.05 1.18 2.63
CA LYS A 83 11.80 0.21 1.83
C LYS A 83 12.00 0.72 0.41
N THR A 84 13.24 0.69 -0.06
CA THR A 84 13.54 0.81 -1.49
C THR A 84 13.08 -0.46 -2.19
N LEU A 85 12.24 -0.32 -3.21
CA LEU A 85 11.65 -1.45 -3.92
C LEU A 85 12.26 -1.57 -5.32
N ARG A 86 12.64 -2.78 -5.69
CA ARG A 86 13.17 -3.09 -7.02
C ARG A 86 12.17 -3.96 -7.77
N PHE A 87 11.63 -3.44 -8.86
CA PHE A 87 10.65 -4.12 -9.71
C PHE A 87 11.28 -4.51 -11.04
N ALA A 88 11.23 -5.80 -11.37
CA ALA A 88 11.45 -6.26 -12.73
C ALA A 88 10.12 -6.19 -13.48
N LEU A 89 10.07 -5.36 -14.53
CA LEU A 89 8.87 -5.10 -15.31
C LEU A 89 9.01 -5.70 -16.71
N LYS A 90 7.90 -6.20 -17.24
CA LYS A 90 7.77 -6.58 -18.64
C LYS A 90 6.44 -6.08 -19.17
N VAL A 91 6.47 -5.28 -20.23
CA VAL A 91 5.26 -4.85 -20.94
C VAL A 91 4.75 -6.04 -21.75
N LEU A 92 3.55 -6.51 -21.43
CA LEU A 92 2.96 -7.65 -22.12
C LEU A 92 2.16 -7.21 -23.35
N GLU A 93 1.39 -6.13 -23.21
CA GLU A 93 0.51 -5.60 -24.24
C GLU A 93 0.38 -4.08 -24.07
N VAL A 94 0.18 -3.38 -25.17
CA VAL A 94 -0.15 -1.95 -25.20
C VAL A 94 -1.31 -1.77 -26.16
N ARG A 95 -2.39 -1.14 -25.69
CA ARG A 95 -3.57 -0.82 -26.49
C ARG A 95 -4.13 0.55 -26.14
N VAL A 96 -4.91 1.10 -27.05
CA VAL A 96 -5.68 2.33 -26.80
C VAL A 96 -6.83 2.00 -25.83
N ALA A 97 -7.07 2.89 -24.87
CA ALA A 97 -8.22 2.81 -23.97
C ALA A 97 -9.53 3.09 -24.73
N SER A 98 -10.62 2.44 -24.36
CA SER A 98 -11.94 2.77 -24.90
C SER A 98 -12.46 4.10 -24.35
N GLU A 99 -13.48 4.69 -24.99
CA GLU A 99 -14.10 5.94 -24.50
C GLU A 99 -14.67 5.79 -23.07
N GLU A 100 -15.19 4.62 -22.73
CA GLU A 100 -15.69 4.30 -21.39
C GLU A 100 -14.57 4.24 -20.36
N GLU A 101 -13.44 3.60 -20.68
CA GLU A 101 -12.28 3.52 -19.80
C GLU A 101 -11.66 4.90 -19.54
N ILE A 102 -11.64 5.77 -20.56
CA ILE A 102 -11.20 7.15 -20.41
C ILE A 102 -12.15 7.91 -19.48
N ALA A 103 -13.47 7.76 -19.65
CA ALA A 103 -14.46 8.42 -18.79
C ALA A 103 -14.38 7.94 -17.33
N HIS A 104 -14.03 6.67 -17.10
CA HIS A 104 -13.96 6.06 -15.76
C HIS A 104 -12.58 6.14 -15.11
N GLY A 105 -11.53 6.47 -15.85
CA GLY A 105 -10.16 6.59 -15.34
C GLY A 105 -9.48 5.28 -14.98
N HIS A 106 -10.02 4.13 -15.41
CA HIS A 106 -9.41 2.81 -15.17
C HIS A 106 -9.79 1.80 -16.27
N VAL A 107 -8.98 0.75 -16.39
CA VAL A 107 -9.16 -0.31 -17.40
C VAL A 107 -10.37 -1.20 -17.05
N HIS A 108 -11.17 -1.52 -18.06
CA HIS A 108 -12.21 -2.53 -17.99
C HIS A 108 -11.65 -3.83 -18.61
N GLY A 109 -11.34 -4.81 -17.77
CA GLY A 109 -10.80 -6.10 -18.24
C GLY A 109 -11.83 -6.93 -19.01
N ALA A 110 -11.40 -8.05 -19.61
CA ALA A 110 -12.27 -9.02 -20.31
C ALA A 110 -13.36 -9.66 -19.40
N HIS A 111 -13.26 -9.48 -18.09
CA HIS A 111 -14.33 -9.72 -17.11
C HIS A 111 -14.76 -8.38 -16.53
N GLY A 112 -15.44 -7.58 -17.35
CA GLY A 112 -15.92 -6.26 -16.95
C GLY A 112 -16.64 -6.32 -15.61
N HIS A 113 -16.14 -5.59 -14.62
CA HIS A 113 -16.95 -5.21 -13.48
C HIS A 113 -17.94 -4.18 -13.99
N HIS A 114 -19.05 -4.66 -14.54
CA HIS A 114 -20.25 -3.85 -14.70
C HIS A 114 -20.70 -3.41 -13.30
N HIS A 115 -20.92 -2.11 -13.15
CA HIS A 115 -21.80 -1.61 -12.11
C HIS A 115 -23.26 -1.86 -12.49
#